data_AF-A0A954LA49-F1
#
_entry.id   AF-A0A954LA49-F1
#
_cell.length_a   1.000
_cell.length_b   1.000
_cell.length_c   1.000
_cell.angle_alpha   90.00
_cell.angle_beta   90.00
_cell.angle_gamma   90.00
#
_symmetry.space_group_name_H-M   'P 1'
#
loop_
_entity.id
_entity.type
_entity.pdbx_description
1 polymer ?
#
loop_
_entity_poly.entity_id
_entity_poly.type
_entity_poly.pdbx_seq_one_letter_code
_entity_poly.pdbx_strand_id
1 'polypeptide(L)'
;YSIGVVLYQLLAQEVPFRGSVRMLLQQVMHDEPKPPCRLDESVPRDLQTICLKALSKQPHHRYATVDDFREDLQRWLDGKPVLARPVNLIGRLARWRNRNPVVANMSLVVVVLLLLMTGMWADFTLELTFAHNELQNRNNALLDANTELKTTTELAKTEQRHAREMAENAERQANLAFRTLNRLTFEVQDALTDHPQLQKRLLTASIDDLNQLSEDVSLSSPVLLTLAVAWIRLAENAAASNQLDSATTCLNQADSILQSASADLIETAAGQQCLIWLEINRGQHAVRMSQPAEARDSFQAAADRCQRAEHNHAEELQLLQSHAVALLNLANLLQSQPGQQVELRNITEQAVSLLTTCSRISGNDPEILLDLLAAYQFQLQQTADDRRPLLLKILAVIEQLQSQSIPRPLELRTRNGCTDGLQVTAQSVTDLSADPESAARLGDLRQTLLRATLTEQQLLFTAKSSGQLSETDFQMLGNRLSSVLAAIQSAAHTPHPPIDRLSIHHTTNVQQIQPGPLSPGTREFDSQRPDMTFRGQPENQSAIS
;
A
#
# COMPACT_ATOMS: atom_id res chain seq x y z
N TYR A 1 -15.74 48.48 -101.87
CA TYR A 1 -15.05 47.69 -102.91
C TYR A 1 -14.21 48.58 -103.81
N SER A 2 -14.80 49.47 -104.62
CA SER A 2 -14.05 50.30 -105.58
C SER A 2 -12.98 51.17 -104.91
N ILE A 3 -13.25 51.74 -103.73
CA ILE A 3 -12.22 52.47 -102.95
C ILE A 3 -11.06 51.55 -102.49
N GLY A 4 -11.33 50.27 -102.26
CA GLY A 4 -10.31 49.26 -101.99
C GLY A 4 -9.45 48.96 -103.21
N VAL A 5 -10.03 49.02 -104.43
CA VAL A 5 -9.27 48.91 -105.69
C VAL A 5 -8.35 50.12 -105.86
N VAL A 6 -8.83 51.33 -105.56
CA VAL A 6 -8.00 52.55 -105.57
C VAL A 6 -6.87 52.43 -104.56
N LEU A 7 -7.15 52.03 -103.31
CA LEU A 7 -6.12 51.82 -102.31
C LEU A 7 -5.10 50.77 -102.76
N TYR A 8 -5.56 49.66 -103.34
CA TYR A 8 -4.67 48.62 -103.87
C TYR A 8 -3.72 49.18 -104.93
N GLN A 9 -4.24 49.98 -105.85
CA GLN A 9 -3.43 50.61 -106.90
C GLN A 9 -2.45 51.63 -106.34
N LEU A 10 -2.81 52.38 -105.29
CA LEU A 10 -1.89 53.30 -104.61
C LEU A 10 -0.76 52.55 -103.89
N LEU A 11 -1.05 51.37 -103.34
CA LEU A 11 -0.06 50.57 -102.60
C LEU A 11 0.85 49.76 -103.52
N ALA A 12 0.31 49.16 -104.58
CA ALA A 12 1.03 48.23 -105.43
C ALA A 12 1.44 48.83 -106.80
N GLN A 13 1.04 50.07 -107.09
CA GLN A 13 1.17 50.75 -108.39
C GLN A 13 0.54 50.00 -109.58
N GLU A 14 -0.21 48.92 -109.30
CA GLU A 14 -0.90 48.10 -110.28
C GLU A 14 -2.36 47.88 -109.85
N VAL A 15 -3.23 47.64 -110.84
CA VAL A 15 -4.62 47.23 -110.56
C VAL A 15 -4.67 45.76 -110.10
N PRO A 16 -5.62 45.37 -109.23
CA PRO A 16 -5.69 44.02 -108.67
C PRO A 16 -5.97 42.92 -109.71
N PHE A 17 -6.61 43.26 -110.83
CA PHE A 17 -7.00 42.33 -111.89
C PHE A 17 -6.74 42.96 -113.27
N ARG A 18 -6.28 42.19 -114.25
CA ARG A 18 -5.96 42.61 -115.63
C ARG A 18 -6.46 41.58 -116.65
N GLY A 19 -6.93 42.04 -117.81
CA GLY A 19 -7.34 41.16 -118.93
C GLY A 19 -8.41 41.78 -119.82
N SER A 20 -8.95 40.98 -120.74
CA SER A 20 -10.14 41.36 -121.51
C SER A 20 -11.38 41.51 -120.61
N VAL A 21 -12.44 42.17 -121.08
CA VAL A 21 -13.68 42.40 -120.29
C VAL A 21 -14.23 41.10 -119.68
N ARG A 22 -14.22 40.01 -120.46
CA ARG A 22 -14.67 38.68 -119.99
C ARG A 22 -13.79 38.10 -118.89
N MET A 23 -12.47 38.28 -118.99
CA MET A 23 -11.51 37.84 -117.96
C MET A 23 -11.65 38.65 -116.67
N LEU A 24 -11.81 39.98 -116.78
CA LEU A 24 -11.99 40.84 -115.61
C LEU A 24 -13.27 40.50 -114.83
N LEU A 25 -14.39 40.23 -115.51
CA LEU A 25 -15.62 39.77 -114.85
C LEU A 25 -15.38 38.47 -114.07
N GLN A 26 -14.70 37.49 -114.68
CA GLN A 26 -14.39 36.22 -114.02
C GLN A 26 -13.46 36.42 -112.80
N GLN A 27 -12.40 37.20 -112.95
CA GLN A 27 -11.43 37.52 -111.89
C GLN A 27 -12.07 38.31 -110.73
N VAL A 28 -12.90 39.31 -111.04
CA VAL A 28 -13.63 40.08 -110.03
C VAL A 28 -14.64 39.21 -109.27
N MET A 29 -15.23 38.21 -109.91
CA MET A 29 -16.17 37.29 -109.24
C MET A 29 -15.48 36.20 -108.40
N HIS A 30 -14.41 35.58 -108.91
CA HIS A 30 -13.88 34.34 -108.34
C HIS A 30 -12.45 34.43 -107.81
N ASP A 31 -11.60 35.27 -108.39
CA ASP A 31 -10.16 35.24 -108.08
C ASP A 31 -9.81 36.23 -106.96
N GLU A 32 -9.00 35.81 -106.00
CA GLU A 32 -8.51 36.70 -104.96
C GLU A 32 -7.40 37.63 -105.51
N PRO A 33 -7.38 38.92 -105.11
CA PRO A 33 -6.31 39.81 -105.52
C PRO A 33 -4.99 39.38 -104.88
N LYS A 34 -3.88 39.48 -105.63
CA LYS A 34 -2.55 39.21 -105.08
C LYS A 34 -2.27 40.16 -103.90
N PRO A 35 -1.78 39.72 -102.74
CA PRO A 35 -1.50 40.62 -101.63
C PRO A 35 -0.49 41.72 -102.00
N PRO A 36 -0.76 43.03 -101.71
CA PRO A 36 0.16 44.13 -102.03
C PRO A 36 1.60 43.94 -101.53
N CYS A 37 1.80 43.36 -100.34
CA CYS A 37 3.15 43.10 -99.81
C CYS A 37 3.96 42.10 -100.65
N ARG A 38 3.32 41.32 -101.53
CA ARG A 38 4.03 40.41 -102.47
C ARG A 38 4.49 41.14 -103.73
N LEU A 39 3.95 42.32 -104.00
CA LEU A 39 4.34 43.17 -105.13
C LEU A 39 5.35 44.23 -104.67
N ASP A 40 5.16 44.77 -103.46
CA ASP A 40 6.07 45.71 -102.80
C ASP A 40 6.20 45.35 -101.31
N GLU A 41 7.36 44.83 -100.90
CA GLU A 41 7.63 44.42 -99.52
C GLU A 41 7.62 45.59 -98.52
N SER A 42 7.70 46.84 -98.99
CA SER A 42 7.66 48.03 -98.14
C SER A 42 6.25 48.31 -97.59
N VAL A 43 5.20 47.71 -98.16
CA VAL A 43 3.82 47.91 -97.72
C VAL A 43 3.61 47.29 -96.32
N PRO A 44 3.16 48.05 -95.31
CA PRO A 44 2.92 47.51 -93.97
C PRO A 44 1.79 46.48 -93.95
N ARG A 45 1.98 45.38 -93.21
CA ARG A 45 1.02 44.25 -93.13
C ARG A 45 -0.39 44.67 -92.69
N ASP A 46 -0.50 45.62 -91.77
CA ASP A 46 -1.78 46.10 -91.27
C ASP A 46 -2.53 46.89 -92.37
N LEU A 47 -1.81 47.65 -93.21
CA LEU A 47 -2.38 48.38 -94.34
C LEU A 47 -2.79 47.44 -95.50
N GLN A 48 -1.99 46.40 -95.77
CA GLN A 48 -2.41 45.30 -96.65
C GLN A 48 -3.72 44.66 -96.15
N THR A 49 -3.85 44.46 -94.85
CA THR A 49 -5.04 43.81 -94.27
C THR A 49 -6.30 44.66 -94.48
N ILE A 50 -6.20 45.97 -94.28
CA ILE A 50 -7.29 46.93 -94.59
C ILE A 50 -7.65 46.87 -96.08
N CYS A 51 -6.64 46.88 -96.96
CA CYS A 51 -6.82 46.83 -98.41
C CYS A 51 -7.54 45.54 -98.86
N LEU A 52 -7.08 44.37 -98.41
CA LEU A 52 -7.68 43.08 -98.76
C LEU A 52 -9.10 42.93 -98.21
N LYS A 53 -9.37 43.40 -96.99
CA LYS A 53 -10.74 43.42 -96.42
C LYS A 53 -11.69 44.29 -97.24
N ALA A 54 -11.22 45.42 -97.76
CA ALA A 54 -12.03 46.27 -98.65
C ALA A 54 -12.33 45.61 -100.02
N LEU A 55 -11.49 44.66 -100.44
CA LEU A 55 -11.57 43.88 -101.67
C LEU A 55 -12.23 42.50 -101.52
N SER A 56 -12.74 42.14 -100.33
CA SER A 56 -13.44 40.87 -100.11
C SER A 56 -14.58 40.68 -101.11
N LYS A 57 -14.73 39.45 -101.64
CA LYS A 57 -15.77 39.12 -102.62
C LYS A 57 -17.18 39.22 -102.04
N GLN A 58 -17.35 38.66 -100.85
CA GLN A 58 -18.63 38.67 -100.15
C GLN A 58 -18.87 40.05 -99.50
N PRO A 59 -20.00 40.73 -99.77
CA PRO A 59 -20.26 42.07 -99.24
C PRO A 59 -20.17 42.18 -97.71
N HIS A 60 -20.59 41.16 -96.98
CA HIS A 60 -20.57 41.11 -95.51
C HIS A 60 -19.15 40.95 -94.92
N HIS A 61 -18.16 40.54 -95.73
CA HIS A 61 -16.75 40.51 -95.33
C HIS A 61 -16.00 41.80 -95.68
N ARG A 62 -16.68 42.77 -96.30
CA ARG A 62 -16.15 44.13 -96.51
C ARG A 62 -16.55 45.03 -95.34
N TYR A 63 -15.97 46.21 -95.30
CA TYR A 63 -16.48 47.29 -94.47
C TYR A 63 -17.93 47.59 -94.84
N ALA A 64 -18.81 47.63 -93.83
CA ALA A 64 -20.24 47.86 -94.03
C ALA A 64 -20.49 49.29 -94.51
N THR A 65 -19.71 50.24 -93.98
CA THR A 65 -19.74 51.65 -94.39
C THR A 65 -18.34 52.16 -94.78
N VAL A 66 -18.29 53.30 -95.47
CA VAL A 66 -17.03 54.01 -95.74
C VAL A 66 -16.42 54.57 -94.45
N ASP A 67 -17.25 54.90 -93.46
CA ASP A 67 -16.78 55.36 -92.14
C ASP A 67 -15.99 54.26 -91.42
N ASP A 68 -16.41 52.99 -91.49
CA ASP A 68 -15.65 51.87 -90.91
C ASP A 68 -14.28 51.68 -91.59
N PHE A 69 -14.22 51.91 -92.91
CA PHE A 69 -12.97 51.87 -93.68
C PHE A 69 -12.04 53.03 -93.30
N ARG A 70 -12.59 54.24 -93.14
CA ARG A 70 -11.85 55.42 -92.66
C ARG A 70 -11.32 55.18 -91.26
N GLU A 71 -12.12 54.63 -90.36
CA GLU A 71 -11.72 54.37 -88.98
C GLU A 71 -10.53 53.42 -88.90
N ASP A 72 -10.53 52.34 -89.69
CA ASP A 72 -9.41 51.40 -89.72
C ASP A 72 -8.13 52.04 -90.28
N LEU A 73 -8.24 52.88 -91.32
CA LEU A 73 -7.11 53.66 -91.82
C LEU A 73 -6.58 54.65 -90.79
N GLN A 74 -7.47 55.33 -90.06
CA GLN A 74 -7.09 56.30 -89.03
C GLN A 74 -6.44 55.61 -87.82
N ARG A 75 -6.91 54.42 -87.44
CA ARG A 75 -6.27 53.56 -86.44
C ARG A 75 -4.87 53.16 -86.87
N TRP A 76 -4.67 52.82 -88.15
CA TRP A 76 -3.33 52.54 -88.68
C TRP A 76 -2.41 53.77 -88.60
N LEU A 77 -2.89 54.95 -89.00
CA LEU A 77 -2.14 56.21 -88.90
C LEU A 77 -1.77 56.56 -87.44
N ASP A 78 -2.67 56.30 -86.49
CA ASP A 78 -2.46 56.50 -85.05
C ASP A 78 -1.58 55.42 -84.39
N GLY A 79 -1.13 54.40 -85.13
CA GLY A 79 -0.41 53.24 -84.58
C GLY A 79 -1.25 52.33 -83.66
N LYS A 80 -2.58 52.46 -83.70
CA LYS A 80 -3.54 51.61 -82.97
C LYS A 80 -3.78 50.29 -83.74
N PRO A 81 -4.18 49.21 -83.07
CA PRO A 81 -4.53 47.97 -83.75
C PRO A 81 -5.74 48.18 -84.67
N VAL A 82 -5.58 47.83 -85.95
CA VAL A 82 -6.65 47.84 -86.95
C VAL A 82 -7.71 46.79 -86.62
N LEU A 83 -8.99 47.11 -86.76
CA LEU A 83 -10.10 46.18 -86.52
C LEU A 83 -10.09 45.01 -87.50
N ALA A 84 -9.51 45.21 -88.69
CA ALA A 84 -9.33 44.15 -89.68
C ALA A 84 -8.47 42.97 -89.20
N ARG A 85 -7.70 43.10 -88.10
CA ARG A 85 -6.85 42.03 -87.54
C ARG A 85 -6.98 41.93 -86.02
N PRO A 86 -7.53 40.85 -85.44
CA PRO A 86 -7.51 40.67 -83.99
C PRO A 86 -6.06 40.47 -83.50
N VAL A 87 -5.55 41.42 -82.71
CA VAL A 87 -4.22 41.32 -82.08
C VAL A 87 -4.26 40.38 -80.87
N ASN A 88 -3.40 39.36 -80.92
CA ASN A 88 -3.16 38.38 -79.86
C ASN A 88 -2.61 39.05 -78.58
N LEU A 89 -2.89 38.51 -77.39
CA LEU A 89 -2.55 39.12 -76.09
C LEU A 89 -1.06 39.48 -75.95
N ILE A 90 -0.19 38.61 -76.45
CA ILE A 90 1.27 38.79 -76.48
C ILE A 90 1.67 40.04 -77.31
N GLY A 91 0.97 40.30 -78.41
CA GLY A 91 1.21 41.46 -79.27
C GLY A 91 0.79 42.79 -78.64
N ARG A 92 -0.25 42.79 -77.77
CA ARG A 92 -0.67 43.98 -77.01
C ARG A 92 0.33 44.32 -75.91
N LEU A 93 0.79 43.31 -75.17
CA LEU A 93 1.82 43.46 -74.13
C LEU A 93 3.14 43.98 -74.73
N ALA A 94 3.58 43.46 -75.89
CA ALA A 94 4.81 43.92 -76.54
C ALA A 94 4.75 45.38 -77.01
N ARG A 95 3.63 45.81 -77.61
CA ARG A 95 3.47 47.22 -78.03
C ARG A 95 3.26 48.16 -76.84
N TRP A 96 2.58 47.72 -75.78
CA TRP A 96 2.43 48.48 -74.53
C TRP A 96 3.79 48.69 -73.84
N ARG A 97 4.63 47.65 -73.79
CA ARG A 97 6.00 47.74 -73.27
C ARG A 97 6.84 48.80 -74.01
N ASN A 98 6.75 48.86 -75.34
CA ASN A 98 7.49 49.85 -76.13
C ASN A 98 6.98 51.29 -75.93
N ARG A 99 5.71 51.47 -75.55
CA ARG A 99 5.12 52.80 -75.29
C ARG A 99 5.41 53.32 -73.89
N ASN A 100 5.47 52.44 -72.88
CA ASN A 100 5.69 52.78 -71.48
C ASN A 100 6.78 51.90 -70.83
N PRO A 101 8.07 52.07 -71.19
CA PRO A 101 9.16 51.18 -70.75
C PRO A 101 9.39 51.19 -69.23
N VAL A 102 9.19 52.33 -68.55
CA VAL A 102 9.39 52.45 -67.10
C VAL A 102 8.37 51.62 -66.32
N VAL A 103 7.09 51.69 -66.68
CA VAL A 103 6.02 50.96 -65.99
C VAL A 103 6.18 49.45 -66.18
N ALA A 104 6.61 49.01 -67.37
CA ALA A 104 6.88 47.60 -67.65
C ALA A 104 8.07 47.03 -66.84
N ASN A 105 9.13 47.82 -66.65
CA ASN A 105 10.25 47.40 -65.82
C ASN A 105 9.87 47.36 -64.34
N MET A 106 9.10 48.35 -63.84
CA MET A 106 8.63 48.36 -62.46
C MET A 106 7.69 47.20 -62.15
N SER A 107 6.77 46.85 -63.07
CA SER A 107 5.90 45.70 -62.88
C SER A 107 6.67 44.38 -62.88
N LEU A 108 7.73 44.25 -63.68
CA LEU A 108 8.62 43.09 -63.64
C LEU A 108 9.34 42.96 -62.30
N VAL A 109 9.90 44.06 -61.77
CA VAL A 109 10.56 44.06 -60.45
C VAL A 109 9.57 43.63 -59.36
N VAL A 110 8.34 44.15 -59.38
CA VAL A 110 7.31 43.75 -58.41
C VAL A 110 6.99 42.26 -58.52
N VAL A 111 6.84 41.72 -59.73
CA VAL A 111 6.61 40.27 -59.92
C VAL A 111 7.78 39.44 -59.41
N VAL A 112 9.02 39.85 -59.67
CA VAL A 112 10.22 39.16 -59.17
C VAL A 112 10.27 39.20 -57.64
N LEU A 113 10.00 40.36 -57.02
CA LEU A 113 9.96 40.49 -55.56
C LEU A 113 8.86 39.62 -54.94
N LEU A 114 7.69 39.53 -55.58
CA LEU A 114 6.61 38.65 -55.13
C LEU A 114 7.01 37.18 -55.22
N LEU A 115 7.66 36.75 -56.32
CA LEU A 115 8.14 35.37 -56.46
C LEU A 115 9.20 35.04 -55.41
N LEU A 116 10.15 35.94 -55.16
CA LEU A 116 11.15 35.77 -54.11
C LEU A 116 10.51 35.70 -52.72
N MET A 117 9.54 36.57 -52.43
CA MET A 117 8.79 36.53 -51.16
C MET A 117 8.03 35.21 -51.00
N THR A 118 7.37 34.72 -52.04
CA THR A 118 6.69 33.41 -51.96
C THR A 118 7.66 32.26 -51.79
N GLY A 119 8.84 32.32 -52.42
CA GLY A 119 9.89 31.31 -52.26
C GLY A 119 10.46 31.30 -50.84
N MET A 120 10.81 32.48 -50.31
CA MET A 120 11.28 32.62 -48.93
C MET A 120 10.22 32.20 -47.92
N TRP A 121 8.95 32.53 -48.17
CA TRP A 121 7.84 32.11 -47.31
C TRP A 121 7.66 30.58 -47.33
N ALA A 122 7.72 29.95 -48.50
CA ALA A 122 7.66 28.50 -48.62
C ALA A 122 8.84 27.82 -47.89
N ASP A 123 10.06 28.30 -48.10
CA ASP A 123 11.27 27.79 -47.44
C ASP A 123 11.16 27.89 -45.90
N PHE A 124 10.76 29.07 -45.40
CA PHE A 124 10.54 29.29 -43.97
C PHE A 124 9.44 28.39 -43.40
N THR A 125 8.34 28.17 -44.12
CA THR A 125 7.29 27.25 -43.67
C THR A 125 7.76 25.81 -43.62
N LEU A 126 8.60 25.38 -44.57
CA LEU A 126 9.16 24.03 -44.56
C LEU A 126 10.05 23.82 -43.35
N GLU A 127 11.00 24.72 -43.09
CA GLU A 127 11.89 24.65 -41.92
C GLU A 127 11.11 24.61 -40.59
N LEU A 128 10.09 25.45 -40.46
CA LEU A 128 9.23 25.45 -39.28
C LEU A 128 8.46 24.13 -39.10
N THR A 129 7.96 23.52 -40.17
CA THR A 129 7.26 22.23 -40.07
C THR A 129 8.21 21.09 -39.70
N PHE A 130 9.44 21.08 -40.21
CA PHE A 130 10.45 20.11 -39.82
C PHE A 130 10.80 20.21 -38.34
N ALA A 131 11.07 21.43 -37.85
CA ALA A 131 11.34 21.68 -36.44
C ALA A 131 10.15 21.28 -35.54
N HIS A 132 8.92 21.56 -35.99
CA HIS A 132 7.71 21.18 -35.25
C HIS A 132 7.53 19.66 -35.17
N ASN A 133 7.74 18.95 -36.27
CA ASN A 133 7.64 17.50 -36.31
C ASN A 133 8.68 16.83 -35.42
N GLU A 134 9.91 17.37 -35.38
CA GLU A 134 10.94 16.86 -34.48
C GLU A 134 10.54 17.05 -33.01
N LEU A 135 10.01 18.23 -32.65
CA LEU A 135 9.53 18.49 -31.30
C LEU A 135 8.35 17.59 -30.93
N GLN A 136 7.41 17.35 -31.84
CA GLN A 136 6.29 16.43 -31.62
C GLN A 136 6.78 14.99 -31.41
N ASN A 137 7.72 14.52 -32.24
CA ASN A 137 8.29 13.18 -32.09
C ASN A 137 9.01 12.99 -30.75
N ARG A 138 9.78 14.00 -30.31
CA ARG A 138 10.42 13.98 -29.00
C ARG A 138 9.40 13.98 -27.86
N ASN A 139 8.33 14.76 -27.97
CA ASN A 139 7.28 14.82 -26.95
C ASN A 139 6.50 13.50 -26.85
N ASN A 140 6.17 12.90 -27.99
CA ASN A 140 5.51 11.59 -28.05
C ASN A 140 6.40 10.49 -27.47
N ALA A 141 7.70 10.47 -27.80
CA ALA A 141 8.64 9.53 -27.22
C ALA A 141 8.77 9.69 -25.69
N LEU A 142 8.74 10.93 -25.18
CA LEU A 142 8.74 11.19 -23.74
C LEU A 142 7.43 10.75 -23.08
N LEU A 143 6.29 10.90 -23.75
CA LEU A 143 5.01 10.40 -23.26
C LEU A 143 5.03 8.87 -23.18
N ASP A 144 5.49 8.20 -24.22
CA ASP A 144 5.60 6.73 -24.25
C ASP A 144 6.51 6.23 -23.13
N ALA A 145 7.71 6.82 -22.96
CA ALA A 145 8.63 6.48 -21.88
C ALA A 145 8.02 6.73 -20.48
N ASN A 146 7.27 7.83 -20.29
CA ASN A 146 6.58 8.08 -19.03
C ASN A 146 5.46 7.07 -18.77
N THR A 147 4.74 6.64 -19.80
CA THR A 147 3.70 5.59 -19.64
C THR A 147 4.33 4.25 -19.30
N GLU A 148 5.43 3.88 -19.94
CA GLU A 148 6.16 2.65 -19.65
C GLU A 148 6.71 2.66 -18.21
N LEU A 149 7.32 3.78 -17.77
CA LEU A 149 7.75 3.96 -16.38
C LEU A 149 6.59 3.86 -15.39
N LYS A 150 5.42 4.42 -15.72
CA LYS A 150 4.23 4.26 -14.88
C LYS A 150 3.78 2.81 -14.81
N THR A 151 3.78 2.08 -15.92
CA THR A 151 3.37 0.66 -15.91
C THR A 151 4.34 -0.22 -15.15
N THR A 152 5.65 -0.03 -15.32
CA THR A 152 6.68 -0.80 -14.59
C THR A 152 6.66 -0.50 -13.09
N THR A 153 6.46 0.77 -12.71
CA THR A 153 6.32 1.13 -11.29
C THR A 153 5.03 0.60 -10.67
N GLU A 154 3.91 0.60 -11.40
CA GLU A 154 2.67 -0.02 -10.91
C GLU A 154 2.80 -1.54 -10.81
N LEU A 155 3.44 -2.21 -11.78
CA LEU A 155 3.74 -3.65 -11.71
C LEU A 155 4.60 -3.97 -10.48
N ALA A 156 5.69 -3.24 -10.26
CA ALA A 156 6.54 -3.41 -9.09
C ALA A 156 5.78 -3.18 -7.76
N LYS A 157 4.87 -2.20 -7.72
CA LYS A 157 3.99 -1.99 -6.55
C LYS A 157 3.02 -3.14 -6.35
N THR A 158 2.45 -3.71 -7.42
CA THR A 158 1.53 -4.85 -7.30
C THR A 158 2.25 -6.11 -6.83
N GLU A 159 3.44 -6.39 -7.34
CA GLU A 159 4.28 -7.49 -6.85
C GLU A 159 4.63 -7.29 -5.38
N GLN A 160 5.00 -6.08 -4.98
CA GLN A 160 5.29 -5.76 -3.59
C GLN A 160 4.04 -5.90 -2.69
N ARG A 161 2.86 -5.51 -3.15
CA ARG A 161 1.60 -5.70 -2.42
C ARG A 161 1.27 -7.17 -2.22
N HIS A 162 1.39 -7.97 -3.27
CA HIS A 162 1.15 -9.41 -3.17
C HIS A 162 2.16 -10.09 -2.24
N ALA A 163 3.44 -9.71 -2.28
CA ALA A 163 4.44 -10.22 -1.35
C ALA A 163 4.10 -9.85 0.11
N ARG A 164 3.62 -8.62 0.36
CA ARG A 164 3.18 -8.18 1.69
C ARG A 164 1.93 -8.91 2.17
N GLU A 165 0.91 -9.06 1.32
CA GLU A 165 -0.32 -9.80 1.66
C GLU A 165 -0.01 -11.27 1.98
N MET A 166 0.88 -11.91 1.23
CA MET A 166 1.32 -13.28 1.50
C MET A 166 2.06 -13.38 2.84
N ALA A 167 2.94 -12.42 3.15
CA ALA A 167 3.63 -12.36 4.44
C ALA A 167 2.66 -12.15 5.61
N GLU A 168 1.71 -11.22 5.50
CA GLU A 168 0.69 -10.98 6.52
C GLU A 168 -0.21 -12.21 6.74
N ASN A 169 -0.60 -12.90 5.67
CA ASN A 169 -1.42 -14.10 5.79
C ASN A 169 -0.65 -15.26 6.44
N ALA A 170 0.63 -15.44 6.12
CA ALA A 170 1.49 -16.42 6.77
C ALA A 170 1.64 -16.12 8.27
N GLU A 171 1.83 -14.84 8.62
CA GLU A 171 1.90 -14.40 10.01
C GLU A 171 0.57 -14.61 10.76
N ARG A 172 -0.57 -14.30 10.13
CA ARG A 172 -1.89 -14.57 10.71
C ARG A 172 -2.12 -16.06 10.95
N GLN A 173 -1.69 -16.92 10.03
CA GLN A 173 -1.79 -18.37 10.19
C GLN A 173 -0.91 -18.88 11.34
N ALA A 174 0.34 -18.40 11.43
CA ALA A 174 1.23 -18.72 12.54
C ALA A 174 0.64 -18.28 13.89
N ASN A 175 0.08 -17.07 13.96
CA ASN A 175 -0.57 -16.54 15.16
C ASN A 175 -1.82 -17.33 15.57
N LEU A 176 -2.65 -17.77 14.61
CA LEU A 176 -3.82 -18.61 14.89
C LEU A 176 -3.42 -20.00 15.38
N ALA A 177 -2.41 -20.62 14.77
CA ALA A 177 -1.83 -21.88 15.22
C ALA A 177 -1.30 -21.76 16.65
N PHE A 178 -0.61 -20.65 16.94
CA PHE A 178 -0.07 -20.38 18.26
C PHE A 178 -1.14 -20.14 19.33
N ARG A 179 -2.20 -19.38 19.02
CA ARG A 179 -3.34 -19.22 19.96
C ARG A 179 -4.00 -20.55 20.26
N THR A 180 -4.14 -21.40 19.24
CA THR A 180 -4.70 -22.75 19.40
C THR A 180 -3.79 -23.60 20.27
N LEU A 181 -2.48 -23.55 20.04
CA LEU A 181 -1.50 -24.24 20.88
C LEU A 181 -1.57 -23.74 22.33
N ASN A 182 -1.52 -22.43 22.56
CA ASN A 182 -1.65 -21.83 23.89
C ASN A 182 -2.90 -22.30 24.63
N ARG A 183 -4.04 -22.32 23.93
CA ARG A 183 -5.31 -22.79 24.47
C ARG A 183 -5.25 -24.27 24.88
N LEU A 184 -4.64 -25.11 24.06
CA LEU A 184 -4.45 -26.53 24.36
C LEU A 184 -3.43 -26.76 25.48
N THR A 185 -2.40 -25.93 25.59
CA THR A 185 -1.36 -26.06 26.61
C THR A 185 -1.73 -25.50 27.99
N PHE A 186 -2.62 -24.50 28.08
CA PHE A 186 -2.99 -23.88 29.36
C PHE A 186 -4.43 -24.23 29.77
N GLU A 187 -5.44 -23.95 28.93
CA GLU A 187 -6.85 -24.20 29.32
C GLU A 187 -7.16 -25.68 29.44
N VAL A 188 -6.70 -26.49 28.48
CA VAL A 188 -6.97 -27.93 28.50
C VAL A 188 -6.11 -28.62 29.54
N GLN A 189 -4.86 -28.18 29.75
CA GLN A 189 -3.95 -28.81 30.71
C GLN A 189 -4.38 -28.56 32.17
N ASP A 190 -4.85 -27.35 32.48
CA ASP A 190 -5.34 -26.96 33.81
C ASP A 190 -6.65 -27.69 34.15
N ALA A 191 -7.54 -27.84 33.16
CA ALA A 191 -8.73 -28.68 33.28
C ALA A 191 -8.40 -30.19 33.43
N LEU A 192 -7.18 -30.61 33.09
CA LEU A 192 -6.70 -32.00 33.16
C LEU A 192 -5.78 -32.28 34.34
N THR A 193 -5.72 -31.39 35.33
CA THR A 193 -4.85 -31.53 36.52
C THR A 193 -5.08 -32.86 37.26
N ASP A 194 -6.29 -33.41 37.22
CA ASP A 194 -6.65 -34.71 37.82
C ASP A 194 -6.32 -35.94 36.94
N HIS A 195 -5.74 -35.74 35.75
CA HIS A 195 -5.54 -36.78 34.74
C HIS A 195 -4.10 -36.81 34.18
N PRO A 196 -3.11 -37.23 34.99
CA PRO A 196 -1.69 -37.17 34.63
C PRO A 196 -1.30 -38.03 33.41
N GLN A 197 -2.04 -39.12 33.14
CA GLN A 197 -1.80 -39.92 31.93
C GLN A 197 -2.27 -39.22 30.65
N LEU A 198 -3.36 -38.45 30.72
CA LEU A 198 -3.86 -37.69 29.57
C LEU A 198 -2.92 -36.53 29.26
N GLN A 199 -2.44 -35.84 30.31
CA GLN A 199 -1.43 -34.80 30.22
C GLN A 199 -0.15 -35.29 29.53
N LYS A 200 0.36 -36.47 29.89
CA LYS A 200 1.53 -37.08 29.23
C LYS A 200 1.28 -37.41 27.76
N ARG A 201 0.09 -37.93 27.41
CA ARG A 201 -0.27 -38.27 26.02
C ARG A 201 -0.43 -37.03 25.14
N LEU A 202 -1.03 -35.97 25.67
CA LEU A 202 -1.16 -34.70 24.94
C LEU A 202 0.21 -34.06 24.74
N LEU A 203 1.05 -34.04 25.77
CA LEU A 203 2.41 -33.51 25.67
C LEU A 203 3.22 -34.23 24.60
N THR A 204 3.18 -35.57 24.58
CA THR A 204 3.89 -36.38 23.57
C THR A 204 3.35 -36.14 22.16
N ALA A 205 2.02 -36.07 21.98
CA ALA A 205 1.43 -35.73 20.69
C ALA A 205 1.84 -34.33 20.21
N SER A 206 1.85 -33.33 21.09
CA SER A 206 2.28 -31.97 20.73
C SER A 206 3.76 -31.89 20.34
N ILE A 207 4.62 -32.67 21.00
CA ILE A 207 6.04 -32.78 20.64
C ILE A 207 6.19 -33.39 19.24
N ASP A 208 5.45 -34.45 18.94
CA ASP A 208 5.48 -35.12 17.63
C ASP A 208 5.00 -34.20 16.50
N ASP A 209 3.90 -33.46 16.72
CA ASP A 209 3.36 -32.50 15.74
C ASP A 209 4.34 -31.35 15.46
N LEU A 210 5.02 -30.83 16.50
CA LEU A 210 6.02 -29.78 16.33
C LEU A 210 7.29 -30.26 15.62
N ASN A 211 7.69 -31.52 15.84
CA ASN A 211 8.81 -32.13 15.12
C ASN A 211 8.49 -32.29 13.62
N GLN A 212 7.27 -32.68 13.26
CA GLN A 212 6.87 -32.72 11.85
C GLN A 212 6.90 -31.32 11.20
N LEU A 213 6.45 -30.30 11.93
CA LEU A 213 6.49 -28.92 11.46
C LEU A 213 7.90 -28.36 11.27
N SER A 214 8.89 -28.85 12.04
CA SER A 214 10.29 -28.42 11.90
C SER A 214 11.03 -29.10 10.75
N GLU A 215 10.63 -30.31 10.35
CA GLU A 215 11.23 -31.06 9.23
C GLU A 215 10.75 -30.59 7.85
N ASP A 216 9.49 -30.17 7.72
CA ASP A 216 8.85 -29.94 6.41
C ASP A 216 9.00 -28.52 5.85
N VAL A 217 9.54 -27.54 6.60
CA VAL A 217 9.42 -26.13 6.23
C VAL A 217 10.78 -25.42 6.18
N SER A 218 11.10 -24.80 5.04
CA SER A 218 12.05 -23.69 4.98
C SER A 218 11.41 -22.47 5.67
N LEU A 219 11.48 -22.47 7.01
CA LEU A 219 10.74 -21.54 7.87
C LEU A 219 11.17 -20.09 7.60
N SER A 220 10.18 -19.22 7.40
CA SER A 220 10.43 -17.78 7.34
C SER A 220 10.81 -17.24 8.73
N SER A 221 11.56 -16.15 8.76
CA SER A 221 12.06 -15.51 10.00
C SER A 221 11.02 -15.40 11.14
N PRO A 222 9.79 -14.91 10.91
CA PRO A 222 8.80 -14.77 12.00
C PRO A 222 8.30 -16.10 12.56
N VAL A 223 8.18 -17.13 11.72
CA VAL A 223 7.66 -18.45 12.11
C VAL A 223 8.67 -19.17 13.01
N LEU A 224 9.98 -18.94 12.82
CA LEU A 224 11.04 -19.48 13.67
C LEU A 224 10.89 -19.04 15.14
N LEU A 225 10.66 -17.74 15.38
CA LEU A 225 10.47 -17.24 16.75
C LEU A 225 9.21 -17.82 17.38
N THR A 226 8.11 -17.90 16.63
CA THR A 226 6.86 -18.51 17.13
C THR A 226 7.05 -19.98 17.48
N LEU A 227 7.79 -20.74 16.66
CA LEU A 227 8.09 -22.14 16.92
C LEU A 227 8.98 -22.31 18.16
N ALA A 228 10.01 -21.48 18.32
CA ALA A 228 10.84 -21.48 19.52
C ALA A 228 10.03 -21.19 20.78
N VAL A 229 9.13 -20.19 20.74
CA VAL A 229 8.22 -19.88 21.84
C VAL A 229 7.32 -21.07 22.18
N ALA A 230 6.77 -21.77 21.18
CA ALA A 230 5.97 -22.98 21.39
C ALA A 230 6.74 -24.08 22.14
N TRP A 231 7.99 -24.34 21.76
CA TRP A 231 8.85 -25.30 22.43
C TRP A 231 9.16 -24.90 23.89
N ILE A 232 9.41 -23.62 24.16
CA ILE A 232 9.65 -23.12 25.52
C ILE A 232 8.42 -23.35 26.40
N ARG A 233 7.19 -23.11 25.90
CA ARG A 233 5.95 -23.41 26.65
C ARG A 233 5.75 -24.88 26.93
N LEU A 234 6.04 -25.74 25.96
CA LEU A 234 5.97 -27.18 26.19
C LEU A 234 6.98 -27.62 27.25
N ALA A 235 8.15 -26.98 27.31
CA ALA A 235 9.11 -27.23 28.39
C ALA A 235 8.58 -26.80 29.76
N GLU A 236 7.98 -25.61 29.87
CA GLU A 236 7.31 -25.13 31.09
C GLU A 236 6.29 -26.15 31.61
N ASN A 237 5.42 -26.61 30.71
CA ASN A 237 4.37 -27.56 31.04
C ASN A 237 4.90 -28.95 31.40
N ALA A 238 5.90 -29.43 30.66
CA ALA A 238 6.58 -30.68 30.97
C ALA A 238 7.23 -30.61 32.35
N ALA A 239 7.91 -29.50 32.67
CA ALA A 239 8.51 -29.27 33.97
C ALA A 239 7.45 -29.22 35.07
N ALA A 240 6.34 -28.49 34.86
CA ALA A 240 5.19 -28.41 35.77
C ALA A 240 4.60 -29.79 36.08
N SER A 241 4.52 -30.66 35.07
CA SER A 241 4.05 -32.04 35.18
C SER A 241 5.11 -33.03 35.70
N ASN A 242 6.26 -32.54 36.19
CA ASN A 242 7.41 -33.31 36.66
C ASN A 242 8.01 -34.27 35.62
N GLN A 243 7.84 -33.98 34.32
CA GLN A 243 8.42 -34.73 33.20
C GLN A 243 9.73 -34.06 32.77
N LEU A 244 10.76 -34.20 33.61
CA LEU A 244 11.99 -33.41 33.49
C LEU A 244 12.78 -33.69 32.20
N ASP A 245 12.82 -34.95 31.72
CA ASP A 245 13.53 -35.31 30.48
C ASP A 245 12.87 -34.69 29.22
N SER A 246 11.53 -34.68 29.20
CA SER A 246 10.77 -34.04 28.12
C SER A 246 10.99 -32.53 28.12
N ALA A 247 11.03 -31.92 29.31
CA ALA A 247 11.34 -30.50 29.44
C ALA A 247 12.73 -30.15 28.89
N THR A 248 13.76 -30.95 29.21
CA THR A 248 15.10 -30.79 28.64
C THR A 248 15.10 -30.90 27.11
N THR A 249 14.37 -31.87 26.58
CA THR A 249 14.26 -32.07 25.13
C THR A 249 13.64 -30.85 24.45
N CYS A 250 12.55 -30.32 25.00
CA CYS A 250 11.88 -29.14 24.48
C CYS A 250 12.78 -27.89 24.53
N LEU A 251 13.51 -27.67 25.63
CA LEU A 251 14.44 -26.53 25.75
C LEU A 251 15.59 -26.61 24.74
N ASN A 252 16.14 -27.80 24.52
CA ASN A 252 17.21 -27.99 23.53
C ASN A 252 16.70 -27.79 22.10
N GLN A 253 15.46 -28.16 21.79
CA GLN A 253 14.84 -27.88 20.49
C GLN A 253 14.62 -26.38 20.28
N ALA A 254 14.10 -25.67 21.28
CA ALA A 254 13.97 -24.22 21.23
C ALA A 254 15.32 -23.53 20.98
N ASP A 255 16.38 -23.94 21.67
CA ASP A 255 17.74 -23.42 21.50
C ASP A 255 18.27 -23.69 20.08
N SER A 256 18.12 -24.91 19.57
CA SER A 256 18.53 -25.26 18.20
C SER A 256 17.84 -24.40 17.14
N ILE A 257 16.54 -24.14 17.30
CA ILE A 257 15.77 -23.29 16.38
C ILE A 257 16.31 -21.85 16.42
N LEU A 258 16.52 -21.30 17.61
CA LEU A 258 17.04 -19.93 17.77
C LEU A 258 18.49 -19.79 17.27
N GLN A 259 19.32 -20.83 17.38
CA GLN A 259 20.67 -20.83 16.80
C GLN A 259 20.66 -20.89 15.27
N SER A 260 19.63 -21.48 14.67
CA SER A 260 19.45 -21.50 13.21
C SER A 260 18.92 -20.19 12.62
N ALA A 261 18.41 -19.28 13.47
CA ALA A 261 17.88 -17.99 13.07
C ALA A 261 18.98 -17.02 12.60
N SER A 262 18.63 -16.13 11.64
CA SER A 262 19.54 -15.07 11.19
C SER A 262 19.87 -14.06 12.30
N ALA A 263 21.09 -13.51 12.29
CA ALA A 263 21.53 -12.50 13.27
C ALA A 263 20.55 -11.31 13.36
N ASP A 264 20.10 -10.78 12.22
CA ASP A 264 19.16 -9.65 12.15
C ASP A 264 17.84 -9.93 12.89
N LEU A 265 17.34 -11.17 12.83
CA LEU A 265 16.12 -11.59 13.52
C LEU A 265 16.33 -11.67 15.03
N ILE A 266 17.47 -12.21 15.46
CA ILE A 266 17.82 -12.35 16.88
C ILE A 266 18.02 -10.98 17.54
N GLU A 267 18.56 -10.00 16.81
CA GLU A 267 18.74 -8.64 17.33
C GLU A 267 17.44 -7.85 17.49
N THR A 268 16.32 -8.31 16.91
CA THR A 268 15.00 -7.71 17.15
C THR A 268 14.56 -7.90 18.61
N ALA A 269 13.70 -7.00 19.10
CA ALA A 269 13.14 -7.09 20.44
C ALA A 269 12.45 -8.45 20.71
N ALA A 270 11.68 -8.96 19.75
CA ALA A 270 11.03 -10.27 19.85
C ALA A 270 12.04 -11.44 19.91
N GLY A 271 13.13 -11.35 19.14
CA GLY A 271 14.22 -12.32 19.18
C GLY A 271 14.94 -12.34 20.54
N GLN A 272 15.26 -11.15 21.08
CA GLN A 272 15.86 -11.02 22.41
C GLN A 272 14.94 -11.54 23.51
N GLN A 273 13.64 -11.18 23.47
CA GLN A 273 12.64 -11.67 24.42
C GLN A 273 12.56 -13.21 24.43
N CYS A 274 12.57 -13.84 23.25
CA CYS A 274 12.53 -15.30 23.14
C CYS A 274 13.77 -15.96 23.78
N LEU A 275 14.96 -15.41 23.54
CA LEU A 275 16.19 -15.89 24.16
C LEU A 275 16.20 -15.69 25.68
N ILE A 276 15.76 -14.54 26.17
CA ILE A 276 15.66 -14.26 27.61
C ILE A 276 14.74 -15.30 28.27
N TRP A 277 13.59 -15.56 27.65
CA TRP A 277 12.61 -16.47 28.19
C TRP A 277 13.06 -17.94 28.15
N LEU A 278 13.82 -18.34 27.12
CA LEU A 278 14.51 -19.63 27.06
C LEU A 278 15.46 -19.80 28.26
N GLU A 279 16.30 -18.79 28.52
CA GLU A 279 17.29 -18.85 29.62
C GLU A 279 16.62 -18.86 31.01
N ILE A 280 15.55 -18.09 31.20
CA ILE A 280 14.74 -18.14 32.44
C ILE A 280 14.21 -19.56 32.66
N ASN A 281 13.68 -20.18 31.61
CA ASN A 281 13.12 -21.53 31.70
C ASN A 281 14.17 -22.63 31.90
N ARG A 282 15.34 -22.50 31.26
CA ARG A 282 16.50 -23.37 31.55
C ARG A 282 16.92 -23.24 33.01
N GLY A 283 17.00 -22.02 33.52
CA GLY A 283 17.32 -21.76 34.92
C GLY A 283 16.34 -22.44 35.87
N GLN A 284 15.03 -22.25 35.65
CA GLN A 284 13.98 -22.87 36.47
C GLN A 284 13.99 -24.41 36.38
N HIS A 285 14.23 -24.96 35.19
CA HIS A 285 14.38 -26.40 34.99
C HIS A 285 15.59 -26.95 35.75
N ALA A 286 16.75 -26.28 35.68
CA ALA A 286 17.96 -26.64 36.42
C ALA A 286 17.75 -26.60 37.95
N VAL A 287 16.94 -25.66 38.47
CA VAL A 287 16.53 -25.67 39.89
C VAL A 287 15.78 -26.96 40.23
N ARG A 288 14.82 -27.38 39.40
CA ARG A 288 14.07 -28.63 39.63
C ARG A 288 14.95 -29.87 39.52
N MET A 289 15.98 -29.83 38.67
CA MET A 289 17.00 -30.87 38.54
C MET A 289 18.05 -30.85 39.67
N SER A 290 17.94 -29.93 40.65
CA SER A 290 18.92 -29.76 41.73
C SER A 290 20.33 -29.39 41.23
N GLN A 291 20.42 -28.59 40.17
CA GLN A 291 21.65 -28.10 39.55
C GLN A 291 21.79 -26.58 39.74
N PRO A 292 22.18 -26.10 40.94
CA PRO A 292 22.15 -24.67 41.27
C PRO A 292 23.19 -23.83 40.51
N ALA A 293 24.29 -24.43 40.06
CA ALA A 293 25.31 -23.74 39.27
C ALA A 293 24.78 -23.41 37.86
N GLU A 294 24.20 -24.40 37.18
CA GLU A 294 23.59 -24.23 35.86
C GLU A 294 22.38 -23.29 35.90
N ALA A 295 21.59 -23.36 36.98
CA ALA A 295 20.51 -22.41 37.22
C ALA A 295 21.02 -20.97 37.35
N ARG A 296 22.12 -20.76 38.10
CA ARG A 296 22.74 -19.44 38.26
C ARG A 296 23.23 -18.91 36.92
N ASP A 297 23.95 -19.71 36.15
CA ASP A 297 24.51 -19.30 34.85
C ASP A 297 23.39 -18.91 33.87
N SER A 298 22.29 -19.65 33.84
CA SER A 298 21.13 -19.36 32.98
C SER A 298 20.42 -18.06 33.39
N PHE A 299 20.16 -17.84 34.69
CA PHE A 299 19.53 -16.60 35.14
C PHE A 299 20.44 -15.38 34.96
N GLN A 300 21.76 -15.54 35.13
CA GLN A 300 22.72 -14.49 34.83
C GLN A 300 22.73 -14.14 33.33
N ALA A 301 22.74 -15.16 32.46
CA ALA A 301 22.65 -14.97 31.02
C ALA A 301 21.37 -14.24 30.60
N ALA A 302 20.24 -14.55 31.24
CA ALA A 302 18.97 -13.83 31.03
C ALA A 302 19.08 -12.36 31.44
N ALA A 303 19.62 -12.05 32.62
CA ALA A 303 19.80 -10.69 33.11
C ALA A 303 20.74 -9.86 32.21
N ASP A 304 21.89 -10.43 31.81
CA ASP A 304 22.85 -9.77 30.93
C ASP A 304 22.27 -9.50 29.53
N ARG A 305 21.36 -10.36 29.05
CA ARG A 305 20.61 -10.14 27.80
C ARG A 305 19.60 -9.01 27.95
N CYS A 306 18.82 -9.01 29.02
CA CYS A 306 17.88 -7.93 29.30
C CYS A 306 18.57 -6.57 29.38
N GLN A 307 19.68 -6.47 30.11
CA GLN A 307 20.43 -5.22 30.25
C GLN A 307 20.94 -4.68 28.90
N ARG A 308 21.36 -5.58 27.99
CA ARG A 308 21.76 -5.20 26.63
C ARG A 308 20.57 -4.76 25.77
N ALA A 309 19.46 -5.49 25.85
CA ALA A 309 18.26 -5.18 25.09
C ALA A 309 17.60 -3.86 25.55
N GLU A 310 17.69 -3.52 26.85
CA GLU A 310 17.18 -2.26 27.41
C GLU A 310 17.87 -1.02 26.83
N HIS A 311 19.15 -1.12 26.46
CA HIS A 311 19.84 0.00 25.78
C HIS A 311 19.27 0.30 24.39
N ASN A 312 18.68 -0.71 23.74
CA ASN A 312 18.16 -0.62 22.37
C ASN A 312 16.63 -0.40 22.36
N HIS A 313 15.91 -0.91 23.36
CA HIS A 313 14.45 -0.99 23.43
C HIS A 313 13.89 -0.56 24.80
N ALA A 314 14.34 0.60 25.29
CA ALA A 314 14.13 1.09 26.67
C ALA A 314 12.67 1.27 27.14
N GLU A 315 11.67 1.13 26.26
CA GLU A 315 10.25 1.38 26.57
C GLU A 315 9.37 0.12 26.52
N GLU A 316 9.92 -1.06 26.21
CA GLU A 316 9.14 -2.29 26.18
C GLU A 316 8.92 -2.86 27.58
N LEU A 317 7.68 -2.72 28.09
CA LEU A 317 7.24 -3.22 29.40
C LEU A 317 7.60 -4.70 29.64
N GLN A 318 7.46 -5.54 28.60
CA GLN A 318 7.74 -6.98 28.69
C GLN A 318 9.22 -7.29 28.93
N LEU A 319 10.12 -6.48 28.38
CA LEU A 319 11.56 -6.66 28.54
C LEU A 319 11.99 -6.31 29.97
N LEU A 320 11.48 -5.18 30.49
CA LEU A 320 11.71 -4.74 31.87
C LEU A 320 11.18 -5.76 32.89
N GLN A 321 10.00 -6.35 32.63
CA GLN A 321 9.44 -7.39 33.48
C GLN A 321 10.29 -8.67 33.44
N SER A 322 10.71 -9.11 32.25
CA SER A 322 11.56 -10.31 32.10
C SER A 322 12.92 -10.15 32.80
N HIS A 323 13.49 -8.94 32.76
CA HIS A 323 14.70 -8.62 33.52
C HIS A 323 14.48 -8.75 35.01
N ALA A 324 13.41 -8.17 35.54
CA ALA A 324 13.13 -8.25 36.96
C ALA A 324 12.88 -9.70 37.42
N VAL A 325 12.18 -10.51 36.62
CA VAL A 325 11.96 -11.94 36.90
C VAL A 325 13.29 -12.71 36.93
N ALA A 326 14.20 -12.46 35.98
CA ALA A 326 15.52 -13.08 35.98
C ALA A 326 16.32 -12.74 37.25
N LEU A 327 16.31 -11.46 37.67
CA LEU A 327 16.96 -11.00 38.89
C LEU A 327 16.34 -11.60 40.15
N LEU A 328 15.01 -11.74 40.22
CA LEU A 328 14.33 -12.37 41.35
C LEU A 328 14.64 -13.87 41.46
N ASN A 329 14.73 -14.57 40.33
CA ASN A 329 15.14 -15.97 40.30
C ASN A 329 16.59 -16.15 40.75
N LEU A 330 17.48 -15.24 40.34
CA LEU A 330 18.86 -15.20 40.82
C LEU A 330 18.91 -14.92 42.33
N ALA A 331 18.14 -13.95 42.82
CA ALA A 331 18.04 -13.63 44.24
C ALA A 331 17.59 -14.84 45.09
N ASN A 332 16.60 -15.60 44.61
CA ASN A 332 16.16 -16.85 45.22
C ASN A 332 17.29 -17.87 45.40
N LEU A 333 18.12 -18.06 44.37
CA LEU A 333 19.27 -18.97 44.45
C LEU A 333 20.31 -18.48 45.46
N LEU A 334 20.64 -17.19 45.40
CA LEU A 334 21.68 -16.60 46.25
C LEU A 334 21.30 -16.55 47.72
N GLN A 335 20.00 -16.50 48.04
CA GLN A 335 19.52 -16.52 49.42
C GLN A 335 20.02 -17.74 50.19
N SER A 336 20.15 -18.88 49.52
CA SER A 336 20.61 -20.15 50.12
C SER A 336 22.13 -20.23 50.30
N GLN A 337 22.90 -19.31 49.70
CA GLN A 337 24.36 -19.38 49.67
C GLN A 337 25.02 -18.45 50.71
N PRO A 338 25.82 -18.98 51.65
CA PRO A 338 26.52 -18.15 52.62
C PRO A 338 27.61 -17.29 51.94
N GLY A 339 27.65 -15.99 52.27
CA GLY A 339 28.69 -15.06 51.82
C GLY A 339 28.35 -14.18 50.61
N GLN A 340 27.19 -14.35 49.97
CA GLN A 340 26.79 -13.57 48.79
C GLN A 340 25.75 -12.47 49.09
N GLN A 341 25.70 -11.97 50.33
CA GLN A 341 24.69 -10.99 50.74
C GLN A 341 24.79 -9.64 50.02
N VAL A 342 25.99 -9.21 49.62
CA VAL A 342 26.18 -7.95 48.88
C VAL A 342 25.61 -8.06 47.46
N GLU A 343 25.86 -9.19 46.80
CA GLU A 343 25.36 -9.47 45.45
C GLU A 343 23.83 -9.58 45.47
N LEU A 344 23.28 -10.34 46.43
CA LEU A 344 21.85 -10.46 46.67
C LEU A 344 21.17 -9.09 46.88
N ARG A 345 21.81 -8.20 47.65
CA ARG A 345 21.29 -6.85 47.88
C ARG A 345 21.24 -6.03 46.60
N ASN A 346 22.32 -6.02 45.82
CA ASN A 346 22.38 -5.26 44.57
C ASN A 346 21.32 -5.74 43.56
N ILE A 347 21.19 -7.06 43.39
CA ILE A 347 20.22 -7.67 42.48
C ILE A 347 18.79 -7.33 42.89
N THR A 348 18.48 -7.43 44.19
CA THR A 348 17.13 -7.13 44.70
C THR A 348 16.79 -5.64 44.63
N GLU A 349 17.75 -4.74 44.86
CA GLU A 349 17.59 -3.29 44.63
C GLU A 349 17.30 -2.97 43.15
N GLN A 350 18.00 -3.62 42.21
CA GLN A 350 17.74 -3.49 40.78
C GLN A 350 16.35 -4.01 40.40
N ALA A 351 15.97 -5.21 40.86
CA ALA A 351 14.66 -5.81 40.60
C ALA A 351 13.51 -4.90 41.07
N VAL A 352 13.60 -4.34 42.30
CA VAL A 352 12.61 -3.40 42.83
C VAL A 352 12.50 -2.14 41.95
N SER A 353 13.62 -1.58 41.49
CA SER A 353 13.61 -0.40 40.62
C SER A 353 12.90 -0.66 39.29
N LEU A 354 13.18 -1.81 38.68
CA LEU A 354 12.55 -2.25 37.43
C LEU A 354 11.05 -2.48 37.63
N LEU A 355 10.65 -3.26 38.64
CA LEU A 355 9.24 -3.56 38.93
C LEU A 355 8.43 -2.32 39.32
N THR A 356 9.03 -1.37 40.03
CA THR A 356 8.39 -0.08 40.33
C THR A 356 8.14 0.75 39.06
N THR A 357 8.99 0.59 38.05
CA THR A 357 8.81 1.22 36.74
C THR A 357 7.74 0.48 35.93
N CYS A 358 7.78 -0.85 35.89
CA CYS A 358 6.76 -1.69 35.27
C CYS A 358 5.37 -1.44 35.87
N SER A 359 5.24 -1.33 37.20
CA SER A 359 3.97 -1.04 37.89
C SER A 359 3.39 0.30 37.47
N ARG A 360 4.24 1.33 37.28
CA ARG A 360 3.79 2.66 36.83
C ARG A 360 3.31 2.65 35.38
N ILE A 361 4.00 1.91 34.50
CA ILE A 361 3.65 1.81 33.08
C ILE A 361 2.37 0.99 32.88
N SER A 362 2.26 -0.15 33.57
CA SER A 362 1.14 -1.09 33.43
C SER A 362 -0.17 -0.66 34.12
N GLY A 363 -0.14 0.40 34.93
CA GLY A 363 -1.30 0.79 35.74
C GLY A 363 -1.53 -0.12 36.95
N ASN A 364 -0.45 -0.66 37.51
CA ASN A 364 -0.40 -1.60 38.64
C ASN A 364 -0.97 -2.98 38.31
N ASP A 365 -0.52 -3.64 37.26
CA ASP A 365 -0.92 -5.03 36.96
C ASP A 365 -0.70 -5.96 38.18
N PRO A 366 -1.68 -6.82 38.56
CA PRO A 366 -1.54 -7.77 39.67
C PRO A 366 -0.29 -8.65 39.61
N GLU A 367 0.14 -9.10 38.44
CA GLU A 367 1.33 -9.98 38.32
C GLU A 367 2.61 -9.22 38.68
N ILE A 368 2.74 -7.99 38.18
CA ILE A 368 3.88 -7.11 38.49
C ILE A 368 3.88 -6.72 39.97
N LEU A 369 2.71 -6.52 40.57
CA LEU A 369 2.59 -6.24 42.00
C LEU A 369 3.00 -7.43 42.87
N LEU A 370 2.72 -8.67 42.43
CA LEU A 370 3.17 -9.89 43.12
C LEU A 370 4.70 -10.04 43.05
N ASP A 371 5.30 -9.81 41.89
CA ASP A 371 6.76 -9.81 41.74
C ASP A 371 7.40 -8.71 42.60
N LEU A 372 6.79 -7.52 42.65
CA LEU A 372 7.24 -6.41 43.48
C LEU A 372 7.14 -6.74 44.99
N LEU A 373 6.10 -7.46 45.40
CA LEU A 373 5.95 -7.97 46.76
C LEU A 373 7.10 -8.93 47.11
N ALA A 374 7.38 -9.90 46.25
CA ALA A 374 8.49 -10.84 46.44
C ALA A 374 9.83 -10.11 46.55
N ALA A 375 10.07 -9.10 45.69
CA ALA A 375 11.25 -8.25 45.72
C ALA A 375 11.43 -7.53 47.08
N TYR A 376 10.36 -6.95 47.62
CA TYR A 376 10.39 -6.32 48.95
C TYR A 376 10.59 -7.32 50.08
N GLN A 377 10.06 -8.54 49.97
CA GLN A 377 10.28 -9.61 50.94
C GLN A 377 11.77 -10.00 51.01
N PHE A 378 12.45 -10.13 49.86
CA PHE A 378 13.90 -10.36 49.86
C PHE A 378 14.66 -9.23 50.56
N GLN A 379 14.31 -7.97 50.30
CA GLN A 379 14.95 -6.83 50.97
C GLN A 379 14.70 -6.84 52.48
N LEU A 380 13.49 -7.19 52.90
CA LEU A 380 13.11 -7.25 54.32
C LEU A 380 13.93 -8.30 55.07
N GLN A 381 14.17 -9.47 54.46
CA GLN A 381 14.97 -10.54 55.05
C GLN A 381 16.46 -10.16 55.19
N GLN A 382 16.98 -9.33 54.29
CA GLN A 382 18.37 -8.85 54.33
C GLN A 382 18.57 -7.67 55.30
N THR A 383 17.50 -6.97 55.68
CA THR A 383 17.60 -5.75 56.49
C THR A 383 17.76 -6.09 57.97
N ALA A 384 18.92 -5.73 58.52
CA ALA A 384 19.22 -5.78 59.95
C ALA A 384 18.75 -4.52 60.72
N ASP A 385 18.63 -3.39 60.01
CA ASP A 385 18.24 -2.07 60.52
C ASP A 385 16.70 -1.89 60.61
N ASP A 386 16.22 -0.64 60.66
CA ASP A 386 14.78 -0.32 60.75
C ASP A 386 13.99 -0.95 59.58
N ARG A 387 13.16 -1.94 59.92
CA ARG A 387 12.32 -2.70 58.98
C ARG A 387 11.01 -1.98 58.61
N ARG A 388 10.65 -0.92 59.34
CA ARG A 388 9.42 -0.16 59.16
C ARG A 388 9.18 0.34 57.72
N PRO A 389 10.13 0.98 57.01
CA PRO A 389 9.89 1.49 55.66
C PRO A 389 9.56 0.39 54.65
N LEU A 390 10.17 -0.80 54.77
CA LEU A 390 9.90 -1.93 53.88
C LEU A 390 8.53 -2.55 54.18
N LEU A 391 8.18 -2.72 55.45
CA LEU A 391 6.85 -3.21 55.85
C LEU A 391 5.72 -2.30 55.37
N LEU A 392 5.92 -0.97 55.36
CA LEU A 392 4.94 -0.04 54.79
C LEU A 392 4.80 -0.16 53.27
N LYS A 393 5.88 -0.42 52.54
CA LYS A 393 5.84 -0.66 51.08
C LYS A 393 5.13 -1.97 50.75
N ILE A 394 5.46 -3.05 51.45
CA ILE A 394 4.79 -4.35 51.34
C ILE A 394 3.28 -4.19 51.57
N LEU A 395 2.89 -3.50 52.64
CA LEU A 395 1.48 -3.27 52.96
C LEU A 395 0.77 -2.44 51.89
N ALA A 396 1.43 -1.42 51.32
CA ALA A 396 0.86 -0.63 50.23
C ALA A 396 0.61 -1.47 48.97
N VAL A 397 1.54 -2.37 48.62
CA VAL A 397 1.39 -3.31 47.50
C VAL A 397 0.23 -4.29 47.76
N ILE A 398 0.14 -4.83 48.98
CA ILE A 398 -0.97 -5.70 49.39
C ILE A 398 -2.33 -4.98 49.30
N GLU A 399 -2.41 -3.73 49.74
CA GLU A 399 -3.63 -2.91 49.64
C GLU A 399 -3.99 -2.60 48.18
N GLN A 400 -3.01 -2.38 47.31
CA GLN A 400 -3.22 -2.21 45.87
C GLN A 400 -3.77 -3.48 45.23
N LEU A 401 -3.15 -4.64 45.48
CA LEU A 401 -3.63 -5.94 45.04
C LEU A 401 -5.06 -6.23 45.53
N GLN A 402 -5.35 -5.92 46.80
CA GLN A 402 -6.69 -6.04 47.36
C GLN A 402 -7.70 -5.16 46.60
N SER A 403 -7.34 -3.91 46.31
CA SER A 403 -8.22 -2.95 45.63
C SER A 403 -8.61 -3.37 44.21
N GLN A 404 -7.79 -4.20 43.57
CA GLN A 404 -8.05 -4.76 42.25
C GLN A 404 -8.84 -6.08 42.31
N SER A 405 -8.76 -6.82 43.41
CA SER A 405 -9.49 -8.08 43.62
C SER A 405 -10.97 -7.91 44.06
N ILE A 406 -11.37 -6.71 44.51
CA ILE A 406 -12.75 -6.43 44.98
C ILE A 406 -13.47 -5.58 43.93
N PRO A 407 -14.59 -6.04 43.33
CA PRO A 407 -15.35 -5.21 42.41
C PRO A 407 -15.89 -3.98 43.17
N ARG A 408 -15.41 -2.78 42.83
CA ARG A 408 -16.00 -1.53 43.34
C ARG A 408 -17.38 -1.32 42.68
N PRO A 409 -18.43 -0.93 43.42
CA PRO A 409 -19.59 -0.33 42.77
C PRO A 409 -19.11 0.95 42.08
N LEU A 410 -19.30 1.04 40.76
CA LEU A 410 -18.96 2.23 39.99
C LEU A 410 -19.75 3.44 40.51
N GLU A 411 -19.12 4.34 41.26
CA GLU A 411 -19.59 5.72 41.35
C GLU A 411 -19.09 6.47 40.10
N LEU A 412 -19.97 6.61 39.12
CA LEU A 412 -19.74 7.42 37.91
C LEU A 412 -19.54 8.88 38.31
N ARG A 413 -18.29 9.34 38.32
CA ARG A 413 -17.95 10.78 38.34
C ARG A 413 -18.20 11.35 36.93
N THR A 414 -19.38 11.91 36.70
CA THR A 414 -19.69 12.62 35.45
C THR A 414 -18.85 13.89 35.36
N ARG A 415 -17.92 13.95 34.39
CA ARG A 415 -17.27 15.19 33.98
C ARG A 415 -17.93 15.63 32.66
N ASN A 416 -18.55 16.80 32.71
CA ASN A 416 -19.23 17.55 31.64
C ASN A 416 -20.74 17.27 31.53
N GLY A 417 -21.50 18.33 31.84
CA GLY A 417 -22.95 18.33 31.80
C GLY A 417 -23.50 18.20 30.38
N CYS A 418 -24.39 17.24 30.21
CA CYS A 418 -25.65 17.40 29.50
C CYS A 418 -26.60 16.37 30.13
N THR A 419 -27.68 16.90 30.68
CA THR A 419 -28.84 16.14 31.13
C THR A 419 -29.55 15.59 29.91
N ASP A 420 -29.62 14.27 29.76
CA ASP A 420 -30.79 13.62 29.19
C ASP A 420 -30.92 12.20 29.74
N GLY A 421 -32.12 11.88 30.19
CA GLY A 421 -32.41 10.76 31.06
C GLY A 421 -32.28 9.40 30.37
N LEU A 422 -31.51 8.52 30.98
CA LEU A 422 -31.78 7.09 30.97
C LEU A 422 -31.56 6.55 32.38
N GLN A 423 -32.67 6.27 33.08
CA GLN A 423 -32.66 5.38 34.24
C GLN A 423 -32.29 3.99 33.74
N VAL A 424 -31.01 3.60 33.90
CA VAL A 424 -30.63 2.19 33.79
C VAL A 424 -30.85 1.57 35.16
N THR A 425 -31.93 0.79 35.25
CA THR A 425 -32.31 -0.02 36.41
C THR A 425 -31.24 -1.07 36.73
N ALA A 426 -31.14 -1.45 38.01
CA ALA A 426 -30.15 -2.33 38.64
C ALA A 426 -30.10 -3.80 38.12
N GLN A 427 -30.37 -4.05 36.84
CA GLN A 427 -30.35 -5.36 36.19
C GLN A 427 -29.25 -5.50 35.12
N SER A 428 -28.44 -4.46 34.86
CA SER A 428 -27.32 -4.53 33.91
C SER A 428 -25.94 -4.77 34.57
N VAL A 429 -25.90 -5.12 35.85
CA VAL A 429 -24.66 -5.38 36.62
C VAL A 429 -24.36 -6.89 36.70
N THR A 430 -25.29 -7.76 36.33
CA THR A 430 -25.15 -9.22 36.42
C THR A 430 -24.63 -9.88 35.13
N ASP A 431 -24.54 -9.17 34.01
CA ASP A 431 -24.13 -9.76 32.72
C ASP A 431 -22.64 -9.57 32.37
N LEU A 432 -21.87 -8.87 33.23
CA LEU A 432 -20.42 -8.69 33.10
C LEU A 432 -19.61 -9.60 34.05
N SER A 433 -20.27 -10.45 34.85
CA SER A 433 -19.62 -11.45 35.71
C SER A 433 -19.61 -12.86 35.12
N ALA A 434 -19.84 -13.01 33.82
CA ALA A 434 -19.95 -14.30 33.14
C ALA A 434 -18.70 -14.67 32.31
N ASP A 435 -17.50 -14.29 32.75
CA ASP A 435 -16.25 -14.82 32.21
C ASP A 435 -15.60 -15.81 33.20
N PRO A 436 -15.65 -17.13 32.92
CA PRO A 436 -15.04 -18.15 33.78
C PRO A 436 -13.52 -17.97 33.92
N GLU A 437 -12.86 -17.35 32.93
CA GLU A 437 -11.42 -17.07 32.93
C GLU A 437 -11.05 -16.02 33.99
N SER A 438 -11.85 -14.95 34.08
CA SER A 438 -11.73 -13.92 35.11
C SER A 438 -11.99 -14.47 36.52
N ALA A 439 -12.94 -15.40 36.68
CA ALA A 439 -13.30 -16.00 37.97
C ALA A 439 -12.23 -16.97 38.52
N ALA A 440 -11.57 -17.75 37.65
CA ALA A 440 -10.47 -18.63 38.02
C ALA A 440 -9.21 -17.84 38.43
N ARG A 441 -8.83 -16.83 37.64
CA ARG A 441 -7.72 -15.91 37.96
C ARG A 441 -7.95 -15.16 39.28
N LEU A 442 -9.18 -14.76 39.57
CA LEU A 442 -9.56 -14.15 40.85
C LEU A 442 -9.43 -15.12 42.05
N GLY A 443 -9.68 -16.41 41.84
CA GLY A 443 -9.52 -17.47 42.85
C GLY A 443 -8.06 -17.70 43.26
N ASP A 444 -7.16 -17.82 42.29
CA ASP A 444 -5.73 -18.04 42.52
C ASP A 444 -5.02 -16.80 43.08
N LEU A 445 -5.36 -15.60 42.57
CA LEU A 445 -4.86 -14.35 43.11
C LEU A 445 -5.25 -14.19 44.59
N ARG A 446 -6.47 -14.61 44.94
CA ARG A 446 -6.99 -14.55 46.31
C ARG A 446 -6.28 -15.52 47.25
N GLN A 447 -6.01 -16.76 46.83
CA GLN A 447 -5.22 -17.70 47.66
C GLN A 447 -3.78 -17.21 47.85
N THR A 448 -3.19 -16.63 46.81
CA THR A 448 -1.85 -16.05 46.84
C THR A 448 -1.79 -14.85 47.78
N LEU A 449 -2.78 -13.95 47.72
CA LEU A 449 -2.93 -12.83 48.65
C LEU A 449 -3.14 -13.28 50.10
N LEU A 450 -3.93 -14.33 50.32
CA LEU A 450 -4.13 -14.90 51.65
C LEU A 450 -2.82 -15.45 52.23
N ARG A 451 -2.06 -16.22 51.43
CA ARG A 451 -0.75 -16.74 51.84
C ARG A 451 0.23 -15.60 52.12
N ALA A 452 0.32 -14.63 51.22
CA ALA A 452 1.17 -13.45 51.39
C ALA A 452 0.85 -12.69 52.69
N THR A 453 -0.43 -12.37 52.93
CA THR A 453 -0.85 -11.66 54.14
C THR A 453 -0.58 -12.43 55.43
N LEU A 454 -0.75 -13.76 55.42
CA LEU A 454 -0.40 -14.63 56.55
C LEU A 454 1.12 -14.68 56.79
N THR A 455 1.92 -14.80 55.72
CA THR A 455 3.39 -14.73 55.81
C THR A 455 3.84 -13.39 56.40
N GLU A 456 3.24 -12.28 55.98
CA GLU A 456 3.55 -10.96 56.52
C GLU A 456 3.14 -10.81 58.00
N GLN A 457 2.05 -11.43 58.45
CA GLN A 457 1.72 -11.48 59.87
C GLN A 457 2.79 -12.21 60.69
N GLN A 458 3.33 -13.31 60.15
CA GLN A 458 4.43 -14.03 60.79
C GLN A 458 5.71 -13.18 60.84
N LEU A 459 6.06 -12.51 59.73
CA LEU A 459 7.23 -11.63 59.66
C LEU A 459 7.10 -10.45 60.63
N LEU A 460 5.92 -9.84 60.74
CA LEU A 460 5.63 -8.77 61.70
C LEU A 460 5.85 -9.23 63.15
N PHE A 461 5.39 -10.44 63.49
CA PHE A 461 5.60 -11.03 64.81
C PHE A 461 7.08 -11.30 65.09
N THR A 462 7.81 -11.83 64.12
CA THR A 462 9.26 -12.05 64.28
C THR A 462 10.02 -10.73 64.50
N ALA A 463 9.72 -9.68 63.73
CA ALA A 463 10.33 -8.36 63.86
C ALA A 463 10.02 -7.68 65.21
N LYS A 464 8.84 -7.94 65.77
CA LYS A 464 8.49 -7.49 67.13
C LYS A 464 9.26 -8.26 68.20
N SER A 465 9.35 -9.58 68.06
CA SER A 465 10.07 -10.44 69.01
C SER A 465 11.58 -10.20 69.03
N SER A 466 12.16 -9.75 67.91
CA SER A 466 13.57 -9.36 67.79
C SER A 466 13.86 -7.94 68.28
N GLY A 467 12.86 -7.19 68.76
CA GLY A 467 13.02 -5.82 69.25
C GLY A 467 13.21 -4.76 68.16
N GLN A 468 13.04 -5.12 66.88
CA GLN A 468 13.24 -4.23 65.73
C GLN A 468 12.02 -3.35 65.42
N LEU A 469 10.90 -3.53 66.15
CA LEU A 469 9.66 -2.80 65.95
C LEU A 469 9.09 -2.23 67.26
N SER A 470 8.69 -0.96 67.25
CA SER A 470 8.02 -0.33 68.40
C SER A 470 6.65 -0.97 68.66
N GLU A 471 6.16 -0.93 69.91
CA GLU A 471 4.81 -1.43 70.24
C GLU A 471 3.72 -0.72 69.44
N THR A 472 3.87 0.59 69.24
CA THR A 472 2.93 1.41 68.48
C THR A 472 2.90 1.05 67.00
N ASP A 473 4.06 0.79 66.38
CA ASP A 473 4.14 0.39 64.97
C ASP A 473 3.64 -1.05 64.76
N PHE A 474 3.90 -1.94 65.71
CA PHE A 474 3.39 -3.32 65.68
C PHE A 474 1.86 -3.35 65.71
N GLN A 475 1.24 -2.59 66.61
CA GLN A 475 -0.21 -2.49 66.70
C GLN A 475 -0.81 -1.84 65.44
N MET A 476 -0.21 -0.76 64.93
CA MET A 476 -0.69 -0.08 63.72
C MET A 476 -0.65 -1.01 62.49
N LEU A 477 0.49 -1.67 62.24
CA LEU A 477 0.67 -2.56 61.09
C LEU A 477 -0.14 -3.85 61.24
N GLY A 478 -0.20 -4.43 62.45
CA GLY A 478 -1.02 -5.60 62.75
C GLY A 478 -2.51 -5.34 62.52
N ASN A 479 -3.02 -4.16 62.89
CA ASN A 479 -4.40 -3.76 62.63
C ASN A 479 -4.71 -3.64 61.14
N ARG A 480 -3.80 -3.06 60.34
CA ARG A 480 -3.97 -2.96 58.88
C ARG A 480 -3.91 -4.31 58.19
N LEU A 481 -2.95 -5.18 58.54
CA LEU A 481 -2.91 -6.55 58.00
C LEU A 481 -4.16 -7.35 58.38
N SER A 482 -4.66 -7.19 59.60
CA SER A 482 -5.90 -7.83 60.04
C SER A 482 -7.13 -7.32 59.30
N SER A 483 -7.19 -6.01 58.96
CA SER A 483 -8.28 -5.47 58.14
C SER A 483 -8.24 -5.97 56.70
N VAL A 484 -7.04 -6.10 56.12
CA VAL A 484 -6.85 -6.70 54.79
C VAL A 484 -7.28 -8.18 54.82
N LEU A 485 -6.83 -8.95 55.81
CA LEU A 485 -7.19 -10.36 55.97
C LEU A 485 -8.70 -10.56 56.14
N ALA A 486 -9.35 -9.73 56.97
CA ALA A 486 -10.79 -9.75 57.16
C ALA A 486 -11.57 -9.39 55.88
N ALA A 487 -11.04 -8.47 55.07
CA ALA A 487 -11.62 -8.14 53.78
C ALA A 487 -11.47 -9.29 52.76
N ILE A 488 -10.30 -9.95 52.72
CA ILE A 488 -10.05 -11.13 51.88
C ILE A 488 -10.98 -12.29 52.31
N GLN A 489 -11.22 -12.49 53.60
CA GLN A 489 -12.07 -13.56 54.13
C GLN A 489 -13.57 -13.26 53.97
N SER A 490 -14.02 -12.02 54.17
CA SER A 490 -15.45 -11.65 54.05
C SER A 490 -16.00 -11.75 52.62
N ALA A 491 -15.14 -11.58 51.60
CA ALA A 491 -15.48 -11.87 50.21
C ALA A 491 -15.73 -13.38 49.92
N ALA A 492 -15.68 -14.28 50.93
CA ALA A 492 -15.95 -15.71 50.79
C ALA A 492 -17.43 -16.08 50.98
N HIS A 493 -18.26 -15.13 51.42
CA HIS A 493 -19.61 -15.41 51.92
C HIS A 493 -20.73 -14.88 51.03
N THR A 494 -20.46 -14.49 49.78
CA THR A 494 -21.52 -14.30 48.78
C THR A 494 -21.88 -15.64 48.15
N PRO A 495 -23.09 -16.18 48.37
CA PRO A 495 -23.47 -17.49 47.84
C PRO A 495 -23.58 -17.44 46.32
N HIS A 496 -22.84 -18.29 45.61
CA HIS A 496 -23.14 -18.63 44.22
C HIS A 496 -24.44 -19.45 44.17
N PRO A 497 -25.36 -19.22 43.22
CA PRO A 497 -26.47 -20.15 42.98
C PRO A 497 -25.91 -21.51 42.56
N PRO A 498 -26.57 -22.63 42.91
CA PRO A 498 -26.06 -23.96 42.59
C PRO A 498 -25.98 -24.13 41.08
N ILE A 499 -24.87 -24.68 40.61
CA ILE A 499 -24.71 -25.17 39.24
C ILE A 499 -25.69 -26.33 39.08
N ASP A 500 -26.78 -26.12 38.35
CA ASP A 500 -27.66 -27.20 37.96
C ASP A 500 -26.86 -28.23 37.15
N ARG A 501 -26.93 -29.48 37.60
CA ARG A 501 -26.37 -30.64 36.93
C ARG A 501 -26.85 -30.65 35.48
N LEU A 502 -25.92 -30.51 34.53
CA LEU A 502 -26.15 -30.86 33.13
C LEU A 502 -26.37 -32.38 33.04
N SER A 503 -27.60 -32.80 33.28
CA SER A 503 -28.14 -34.08 32.86
C SER A 503 -28.10 -34.14 31.34
N ILE A 504 -27.26 -35.05 30.83
CA ILE A 504 -27.20 -35.45 29.44
C ILE A 504 -28.55 -36.08 29.08
N HIS A 505 -29.40 -35.34 28.36
CA HIS A 505 -30.50 -35.93 27.61
C HIS A 505 -30.17 -35.85 26.11
N HIS A 506 -29.84 -37.03 25.56
CA HIS A 506 -29.94 -37.29 24.13
C HIS A 506 -31.37 -37.03 23.66
N THR A 507 -31.57 -36.08 22.75
CA THR A 507 -32.68 -36.13 21.79
C THR A 507 -32.21 -35.66 20.42
N THR A 508 -32.05 -36.64 19.55
CA THR A 508 -32.05 -36.52 18.10
C THR A 508 -33.33 -35.84 17.64
N ASN A 509 -33.24 -34.74 16.86
CA ASN A 509 -34.21 -34.52 15.79
C ASN A 509 -33.68 -33.59 14.69
N VAL A 510 -33.68 -34.15 13.49
CA VAL A 510 -33.47 -33.51 12.20
C VAL A 510 -34.70 -32.68 11.86
N GLN A 511 -34.54 -31.38 11.54
CA GLN A 511 -35.55 -30.66 10.73
C GLN A 511 -34.93 -29.51 9.91
N GLN A 512 -34.87 -29.77 8.61
CA GLN A 512 -35.06 -28.89 7.44
C GLN A 512 -35.03 -27.37 7.63
N ILE A 513 -34.07 -26.72 6.98
CA ILE A 513 -34.09 -25.29 6.65
C ILE A 513 -34.76 -25.13 5.28
N GLN A 514 -35.90 -24.44 5.23
CA GLN A 514 -36.48 -23.85 4.01
C GLN A 514 -36.21 -22.33 3.98
N PRO A 515 -35.99 -21.71 2.82
CA PRO A 515 -35.86 -20.25 2.67
C PRO A 515 -37.23 -19.57 2.44
N GLY A 516 -37.45 -18.41 3.08
CA GLY A 516 -38.65 -17.57 2.97
C GLY A 516 -38.64 -16.58 1.78
N PRO A 517 -39.79 -15.93 1.47
CA PRO A 517 -40.11 -15.48 0.11
C PRO A 517 -39.81 -14.01 -0.21
N LEU A 518 -39.64 -13.75 -1.51
CA LEU A 518 -39.50 -12.46 -2.19
C LEU A 518 -40.87 -11.76 -2.40
N SER A 519 -40.88 -10.43 -2.29
CA SER A 519 -42.02 -9.55 -2.63
C SER A 519 -41.96 -9.06 -4.09
N PRO A 520 -43.09 -8.74 -4.76
CA PRO A 520 -43.17 -8.55 -6.21
C PRO A 520 -43.13 -7.08 -6.66
N GLY A 521 -42.67 -6.84 -7.90
CA GLY A 521 -42.70 -5.53 -8.56
C GLY A 521 -42.12 -5.52 -9.99
N THR A 522 -42.87 -6.07 -10.93
CA THR A 522 -42.90 -5.91 -12.40
C THR A 522 -41.96 -4.90 -13.10
N ARG A 523 -41.21 -5.36 -14.13
CA ARG A 523 -41.38 -4.95 -15.55
C ARG A 523 -40.55 -5.80 -16.55
N GLU A 524 -41.31 -6.47 -17.42
CA GLU A 524 -41.13 -6.94 -18.81
C GLU A 524 -39.76 -7.11 -19.51
N PHE A 525 -39.61 -8.33 -20.07
CA PHE A 525 -39.13 -8.73 -21.42
C PHE A 525 -37.86 -8.08 -22.00
N ASP A 526 -36.82 -8.90 -22.24
CA ASP A 526 -36.57 -9.39 -23.60
C ASP A 526 -35.75 -10.70 -23.62
N SER A 527 -36.06 -11.52 -24.62
CA SER A 527 -35.56 -12.87 -24.86
C SER A 527 -34.28 -12.88 -25.69
N GLN A 528 -33.31 -13.73 -25.34
CA GLN A 528 -32.59 -14.61 -26.29
C GLN A 528 -31.57 -15.51 -25.58
N ARG A 529 -31.79 -16.83 -25.70
CA ARG A 529 -30.82 -17.93 -25.49
C ARG A 529 -30.21 -18.29 -26.86
N PRO A 530 -29.04 -18.96 -26.89
CA PRO A 530 -29.11 -20.42 -27.06
C PRO A 530 -28.15 -21.22 -26.15
N ASP A 531 -28.56 -22.46 -25.93
CA ASP A 531 -27.92 -23.53 -25.18
C ASP A 531 -26.55 -23.94 -25.74
N MET A 532 -25.67 -24.51 -24.89
CA MET A 532 -24.96 -25.73 -25.26
C MET A 532 -24.60 -26.62 -24.06
N THR A 533 -24.85 -27.89 -24.30
CA THR A 533 -24.81 -29.09 -23.45
C THR A 533 -23.40 -29.57 -23.09
N PHE A 534 -23.23 -30.01 -21.84
CA PHE A 534 -22.10 -30.83 -21.38
C PHE A 534 -22.26 -32.29 -21.84
N ARG A 535 -21.21 -32.88 -22.43
CA ARG A 535 -21.10 -34.31 -22.73
C ARG A 535 -19.80 -34.83 -22.10
N GLY A 536 -19.91 -35.82 -21.23
CA GLY A 536 -18.79 -36.44 -20.54
C GLY A 536 -18.19 -37.66 -21.26
N GLN A 537 -17.05 -38.07 -20.68
CA GLN A 537 -16.34 -39.36 -20.76
C GLN A 537 -15.45 -39.66 -21.99
N PRO A 538 -14.48 -40.61 -21.90
CA PRO A 538 -13.86 -41.26 -20.71
C PRO A 538 -12.32 -41.46 -20.76
N GLU A 539 -11.80 -41.99 -19.65
CA GLU A 539 -10.69 -42.94 -19.44
C GLU A 539 -9.75 -43.31 -20.61
N ASN A 540 -8.44 -43.36 -20.30
CA ASN A 540 -7.54 -44.29 -20.96
C ASN A 540 -6.46 -44.79 -19.99
N GLN A 541 -6.54 -46.06 -19.62
CA GLN A 541 -5.43 -46.87 -19.12
C GLN A 541 -4.73 -47.52 -20.33
N SER A 542 -3.40 -47.43 -20.41
CA SER A 542 -2.57 -48.50 -20.96
C SER A 542 -1.10 -48.32 -20.60
N ALA A 543 -0.52 -49.43 -20.18
CA ALA A 543 0.82 -49.68 -19.62
C ALA A 543 1.99 -49.59 -20.63
N ILE A 544 3.17 -50.06 -20.16
CA ILE A 544 4.40 -50.51 -20.87
C ILE A 544 5.55 -49.49 -20.69
N SER A 545 6.75 -49.76 -20.12
CA SER A 545 7.46 -50.96 -19.63
C SER A 545 8.33 -50.61 -18.43
#